data_AF-A0A3B8M4X1-F1
#
_entry.id   AF-A0A3B8M4X1-F1
#
_cell.length_a   1.000
_cell.length_b   1.000
_cell.length_c   1.000
_cell.angle_alpha   90.00
_cell.angle_beta   90.00
_cell.angle_gamma   90.00
#
_symmetry.space_group_name_H-M   'P 1'
#
loop_
_entity.id
_entity.type
_entity.pdbx_description
1 polymer ?
#
loop_
_entity_poly.entity_id
_entity_poly.type
_entity_poly.pdbx_seq_one_letter_code
_entity_poly.pdbx_strand_id
1 'polypeptide(L)'
;MGFEPERYGEWLSGKAPFLSMRVNELTVIDLLETDRSGENVDHISFCITGSLEDLATEDVEIVREFESVYGAMGWGPALYIRDPDGNVIELKQYLDT
;
A
#
# COMPACT_ATOMS: atom_id res chain seq x y z
N MET A 1 7.16 -0.41 2.50
CA MET A 1 6.58 0.85 1.99
C MET A 1 7.05 2.11 2.72
N GLY A 2 7.53 2.03 3.98
CA GLY A 2 8.18 3.19 4.63
C GLY A 2 7.24 4.31 5.09
N PHE A 3 5.92 4.07 5.07
CA PHE A 3 4.95 5.01 5.61
C PHE A 3 5.08 5.14 7.12
N GLU A 4 4.90 6.36 7.63
CA GLU A 4 4.99 6.63 9.05
C GLU A 4 3.61 6.47 9.72
N PRO A 5 3.50 5.68 10.79
CA PRO A 5 2.27 5.58 11.57
C PRO A 5 2.06 6.83 12.41
N GLU A 6 0.88 7.43 12.31
CA GLU A 6 0.50 8.56 13.16
C GLU A 6 -0.09 8.10 14.48
N ARG A 7 0.23 8.81 15.56
CA ARG A 7 -0.35 8.60 16.89
C ARG A 7 -0.26 7.13 17.35
N TYR A 8 0.78 6.40 16.92
CA TYR A 8 0.93 4.96 17.14
C TYR A 8 0.75 4.55 18.61
N GLY A 9 1.33 5.30 19.56
CA GLY A 9 1.18 5.02 20.99
C GLY A 9 -0.24 5.24 21.53
N GLU A 10 -1.01 6.17 20.94
CA GLU A 10 -2.42 6.36 21.30
C GLU A 10 -3.28 5.23 20.74
N TRP A 11 -3.02 4.79 19.51
CA TRP A 11 -3.68 3.62 18.94
C TRP A 11 -3.37 2.36 19.75
N LEU A 12 -2.09 2.10 20.05
CA LEU A 12 -1.66 0.94 20.84
C LEU A 12 -2.25 0.91 22.26
N SER A 13 -2.55 2.08 22.83
CA SER A 13 -3.21 2.19 24.15
C SER A 13 -4.74 2.29 24.07
N GLY A 14 -5.34 2.20 22.88
CA GLY A 14 -6.79 2.26 22.66
C GLY A 14 -7.41 3.66 22.77
N LYS A 15 -6.59 4.72 22.85
CA LYS A 15 -7.06 6.12 22.87
C LYS A 15 -7.42 6.64 21.47
N ALA A 16 -6.68 6.21 20.45
CA ALA A 16 -7.05 6.41 19.06
C ALA A 16 -7.82 5.18 18.56
N PRO A 17 -8.97 5.34 17.89
CA PRO A 17 -9.83 4.22 17.50
C PRO A 17 -9.31 3.44 16.29
N PHE A 18 -8.29 3.95 15.58
CA PHE A 18 -7.68 3.35 14.40
C PHE A 18 -6.27 3.89 14.19
N LEU A 19 -5.49 3.22 13.33
CA LEU A 19 -4.14 3.64 12.97
C LEU A 19 -4.19 4.42 11.65
N SER A 20 -3.60 5.61 11.62
CA SER A 20 -3.45 6.36 10.37
C SER A 20 -2.04 6.20 9.83
N MET A 21 -1.90 5.84 8.56
CA MET A 21 -0.61 5.76 7.86
C MET A 21 -0.44 7.01 7.00
N ARG A 22 0.60 7.80 7.26
CA ARG A 22 0.94 8.99 6.46
C ARG A 22 1.60 8.56 5.15
N VAL A 23 0.93 8.85 4.03
CA VAL A 23 1.45 8.60 2.68
C VAL A 23 2.28 9.79 2.19
N ASN A 24 1.75 11.01 2.37
CA ASN A 24 2.43 12.27 2.09
C ASN A 24 1.81 13.41 2.93
N GLU A 25 2.34 14.63 2.84
CA GLU A 25 1.89 15.80 3.62
C GLU A 25 0.37 16.02 3.60
N LEU A 26 -0.31 15.65 2.51
CA LEU A 26 -1.74 15.91 2.29
C LEU A 26 -2.61 14.65 2.34
N THR A 27 -2.02 13.47 2.51
CA THR A 27 -2.73 12.19 2.35
C THR A 27 -2.37 11.21 3.47
N VAL A 28 -3.41 10.66 4.11
CA VAL A 28 -3.33 9.54 5.04
C VAL A 28 -4.25 8.41 4.61
N ILE A 29 -3.97 7.19 5.07
CA ILE A 29 -4.86 6.04 4.98
C ILE A 29 -5.13 5.56 6.40
N ASP A 30 -6.41 5.55 6.79
CA ASP A 30 -6.84 5.02 8.08
C ASP A 30 -7.07 3.51 7.97
N LEU A 31 -6.38 2.74 8.83
CA LEU A 31 -6.47 1.30 8.95
C LEU A 31 -7.31 0.95 10.18
N LEU A 32 -8.46 0.33 9.94
CA LEU A 32 -9.40 -0.11 10.97
C LEU A 32 -9.29 -1.62 11.13
N GLU A 33 -9.04 -2.06 12.36
CA GLU A 33 -9.06 -3.48 12.72
C GLU A 33 -10.51 -3.94 12.83
N THR A 34 -11.02 -4.56 11.77
CA THR A 34 -12.38 -5.09 11.68
C THR A 34 -12.40 -6.35 10.82
N ASP A 35 -13.41 -7.20 11.04
CA ASP A 35 -13.62 -8.35 10.17
C ASP A 35 -13.91 -7.90 8.73
N ARG A 36 -13.22 -8.52 7.78
CA ARG A 36 -13.44 -8.29 6.35
C ARG A 36 -14.80 -8.89 5.96
N SER A 37 -15.71 -8.04 5.48
CA SER A 37 -17.08 -8.42 5.11
C SER A 37 -17.31 -8.58 3.60
N GLY A 38 -16.29 -8.29 2.78
CA GLY A 38 -16.34 -8.34 1.33
C GLY A 38 -15.20 -7.55 0.69
N GLU A 39 -15.34 -7.19 -0.58
CA GLU A 39 -14.37 -6.40 -1.35
C GLU A 39 -15.07 -5.19 -1.98
N ASN A 40 -14.90 -4.01 -1.36
CA ASN A 40 -15.40 -2.74 -1.91
C ASN A 40 -14.36 -2.03 -2.77
N VAL A 41 -13.08 -2.27 -2.51
CA VAL A 41 -11.92 -1.72 -3.22
C VAL A 41 -11.06 -2.90 -3.67
N ASP A 42 -10.75 -2.99 -4.97
CA ASP A 42 -9.89 -4.06 -5.50
C ASP A 42 -8.44 -3.89 -5.03
N HIS A 43 -7.89 -2.67 -5.17
CA HIS A 43 -6.53 -2.34 -4.74
C HIS A 43 -6.32 -0.83 -4.58
N ILE A 44 -5.22 -0.45 -3.91
CA ILE A 44 -4.71 0.92 -3.84
C ILE A 44 -3.40 1.00 -4.63
N SER A 45 -3.27 2.00 -5.50
CA SER A 45 -2.10 2.18 -6.37
C SER A 45 -1.17 3.27 -5.85
N PHE A 46 0.12 2.94 -5.68
CA PHE A 46 1.18 3.89 -5.32
C PHE A 46 2.25 3.98 -6.41
N CYS A 47 2.68 5.19 -6.70
CA CYS A 47 3.97 5.41 -7.36
C CYS A 47 5.08 5.37 -6.32
N ILE A 48 6.13 4.58 -6.57
CA ILE A 48 7.30 4.45 -5.69
C ILE A 48 8.56 4.93 -6.40
N THR A 49 9.55 5.35 -5.60
CA THR A 49 10.86 5.82 -6.10
C THR A 49 11.96 4.75 -6.04
N GLY A 50 11.67 3.56 -5.50
CA GLY A 50 12.59 2.41 -5.44
C GLY A 50 12.34 1.38 -6.55
N SER A 51 13.21 0.38 -6.64
CA SER A 51 13.00 -0.74 -7.57
C SER A 51 11.86 -1.64 -7.09
N LEU A 52 10.99 -2.07 -8.00
CA LEU A 52 10.01 -3.12 -7.71
C LEU A 52 10.68 -4.43 -7.30
N GLU A 53 11.88 -4.72 -7.82
CA GLU A 53 12.67 -5.92 -7.49
C GLU A 53 13.11 -5.92 -6.02
N ASP A 54 13.43 -4.76 -5.45
CA ASP A 54 13.86 -4.64 -4.04
C ASP A 54 12.71 -4.93 -3.06
N LEU A 55 11.46 -4.87 -3.52
CA LEU A 55 10.27 -5.12 -2.72
C LEU A 55 9.81 -6.58 -2.79
N ALA A 56 10.37 -7.37 -3.70
CA ALA A 56 10.15 -8.82 -3.77
C ALA A 56 11.01 -9.52 -2.70
N THR A 57 10.68 -9.32 -1.42
CA THR A 57 11.27 -10.08 -0.31
C THR A 57 10.46 -11.35 -0.02
N GLU A 58 11.05 -12.34 0.66
CA GLU A 58 10.38 -13.63 0.96
C GLU A 58 9.06 -13.47 1.76
N ASP A 59 8.91 -12.34 2.49
CA ASP A 59 7.76 -12.07 3.36
C ASP A 59 6.60 -11.35 2.64
N VAL A 60 6.72 -11.07 1.34
CA VAL A 60 5.70 -10.33 0.57
C VAL A 60 5.07 -11.26 -0.47
N GLU A 61 3.77 -11.50 -0.35
CA GLU A 61 3.01 -12.24 -1.36
C GLU A 61 2.83 -11.37 -2.62
N ILE A 62 3.46 -11.79 -3.72
CA ILE A 62 3.20 -11.23 -5.04
C ILE A 62 1.93 -11.86 -5.61
N VAL A 63 0.93 -11.03 -5.87
CA VAL A 63 -0.40 -11.44 -6.37
C VAL A 63 -0.44 -11.42 -7.90
N ARG A 64 0.11 -10.38 -8.52
CA ARG A 64 0.14 -10.18 -9.98
C ARG A 64 1.37 -9.37 -10.38
N GLU A 65 1.87 -9.59 -11.59
CA GLU A 65 2.91 -8.78 -12.20
C GLU A 65 2.51 -8.46 -13.65
N PHE A 66 2.74 -7.22 -14.07
CA PHE A 66 2.44 -6.76 -15.42
C PHE A 66 3.60 -5.95 -15.99
N GLU A 67 3.98 -6.24 -17.23
CA GLU A 67 4.91 -5.40 -17.99
C GLU A 67 4.31 -4.00 -18.26
N SER A 68 2.99 -3.92 -18.45
CA SER A 68 2.29 -2.64 -18.62
C SER A 68 0.80 -2.73 -18.26
N VAL A 69 0.37 -1.85 -17.37
CA VAL A 69 -1.04 -1.61 -16.99
C VAL A 69 -1.21 -0.14 -16.59
N TYR A 70 -2.43 0.40 -16.69
CA TYR A 70 -2.73 1.77 -16.28
C TYR A 70 -2.90 1.85 -14.75
N GLY A 71 -2.23 2.78 -14.09
CA GLY A 71 -2.27 2.96 -12.63
C GLY A 71 -1.99 4.39 -12.17
N ALA A 72 -1.35 4.56 -11.02
CA ALA A 72 -1.16 5.83 -10.31
C ALA A 72 -0.77 7.06 -11.16
N MET A 73 0.10 6.91 -12.17
CA MET A 73 0.53 7.99 -13.08
C MET A 73 0.36 7.63 -14.56
N GLY A 74 -0.44 6.60 -14.88
CA GLY A 74 -0.70 6.15 -16.24
C GLY A 74 -0.14 4.76 -16.56
N TRP A 75 0.22 4.53 -17.82
CA TRP A 75 0.72 3.24 -18.31
C TRP A 75 2.16 2.99 -17.87
N GLY A 76 2.45 1.78 -17.42
CA GLY A 76 3.79 1.35 -17.02
C GLY A 76 3.78 0.00 -16.30
N PRO A 77 4.94 -0.54 -15.91
CA PRO A 77 5.01 -1.79 -15.17
C PRO A 77 4.26 -1.70 -13.84
N ALA A 78 3.81 -2.84 -13.33
CA ALA A 78 3.16 -2.93 -12.04
C ALA A 78 3.46 -4.25 -11.33
N LEU A 79 3.67 -4.15 -10.02
CA LEU A 79 3.70 -5.30 -9.11
C LEU A 79 2.54 -5.16 -8.13
N TYR A 80 1.71 -6.19 -8.04
CA TYR A 80 0.62 -6.25 -7.05
C TYR A 80 1.06 -7.14 -5.91
N ILE A 81 1.02 -6.61 -4.70
CA ILE A 81 1.36 -7.34 -3.47
C ILE A 81 0.15 -7.43 -2.55
N ARG A 82 0.13 -8.45 -1.68
CA ARG A 82 -0.83 -8.55 -0.59
C ARG A 82 -0.17 -8.13 0.72
N ASP A 83 -0.82 -7.22 1.45
CA ASP A 83 -0.39 -6.87 2.80
C ASP A 83 -0.84 -7.93 3.83
N PRO A 84 -0.33 -7.89 5.07
CA PRO A 84 -0.70 -8.85 6.11
C PRO A 84 -2.20 -8.88 6.45
N ASP A 85 -2.93 -7.79 6.21
CA ASP A 85 -4.38 -7.66 6.43
C ASP A 85 -5.20 -8.13 5.21
N GLY A 86 -4.51 -8.58 4.15
CA GLY A 86 -5.08 -9.12 2.93
C GLY A 86 -5.43 -8.09 1.87
N ASN A 87 -5.15 -6.80 2.05
CA ASN A 87 -5.38 -5.77 1.05
C ASN A 87 -4.41 -5.94 -0.12
N VAL A 88 -4.88 -5.61 -1.33
CA VAL A 88 -4.02 -5.62 -2.51
C VAL A 88 -3.49 -4.22 -2.76
N ILE A 89 -2.18 -4.12 -2.94
CA ILE A 89 -1.48 -2.88 -3.22
C ILE A 89 -0.82 -2.99 -4.58
N GLU A 90 -1.14 -2.08 -5.49
CA GLU A 90 -0.42 -1.92 -6.75
C GLU A 90 0.77 -0.97 -6.55
N LEU A 91 1.94 -1.43 -6.94
CA LEU A 91 3.17 -0.66 -6.93
C LEU A 91 3.55 -0.33 -8.36
N LYS A 92 3.66 0.97 -8.65
CA LYS A 92 4.07 1.51 -9.93
C LYS A 92 5.45 2.11 -9.81
N GLN A 93 6.28 1.82 -10.79
CA GLN A 93 7.55 2.50 -11.00
C GLN A 93 7.52 3.12 -12.39
N TYR A 94 7.78 4.42 -12.47
CA TYR A 94 7.94 5.12 -13.74
C TYR A 94 9.39 5.57 -13.82
N LEU A 95 10.08 5.10 -14.86
CA LEU A 95 11.41 5.60 -15.19
C LEU A 95 11.20 7.05 -15.68
N ASP A 96 11.88 8.00 -15.05
CA ASP A 96 11.77 9.45 -15.28
C ASP A 96 10.56 10.16 -14.63
N THR A 97 10.70 10.48 -13.34
CA THR A 97 10.16 11.70 -12.73
C THR A 97 11.26 12.45 -12.01
#